data_AF-A0A1H9JBX7-F1
#
_entry.id   AF-A0A1H9JBX7-F1
#
_cell.length_a   1.000
_cell.length_b   1.000
_cell.length_c   1.000
_cell.angle_alpha   90.00
_cell.angle_beta   90.00
_cell.angle_gamma   90.00
#
_symmetry.space_group_name_H-M   'P 1'
#
loop_
_entity.id
_entity.type
_entity.pdbx_description
1 polymer ?
#
loop_
_entity_poly.entity_id
_entity_poly.type
_entity_poly.pdbx_seq_one_letter_code
_entity_poly.pdbx_strand_id
1 'polypeptide(L)'
;MTTCFPKFTPPDTHTVASSSRPTLADRYLSVPFSLLDARSGWWRDRKAAWLATGIQSELGRCDNLLYSASAQPPATYTAKNAFEAALGRKATWAEFAAAHPEQMKQQGTSVFDPVLCELIYRWFSAPGQLVLDPFSGGSVRGIVAAATGRHYAGVDLRAEQVDWPGGSCIRCPLSVPPK
;
A
#
# COMPACT_ATOMS: atom_id res chain seq x y z
N MET A 1 -18.41 -17.54 3.08
CA MET A 1 -17.27 -18.13 3.82
C MET A 1 -16.35 -16.98 4.19
N THR A 2 -16.33 -16.57 5.46
CA THR A 2 -15.51 -15.44 5.92
C THR A 2 -14.05 -15.90 5.95
N THR A 3 -13.28 -15.56 4.92
CA THR A 3 -11.82 -15.73 4.93
C THR A 3 -11.26 -14.82 6.01
N CYS A 4 -11.04 -15.38 7.20
CA CYS A 4 -10.37 -14.69 8.28
C CYS A 4 -8.95 -14.38 7.81
N PHE A 5 -8.60 -13.09 7.72
CA PHE A 5 -7.24 -12.66 7.40
C PHE A 5 -6.26 -13.37 8.34
N PRO A 6 -5.11 -13.88 7.83
CA PRO A 6 -4.15 -14.54 8.69
C PRO A 6 -3.71 -13.56 9.79
N LYS A 7 -3.87 -13.96 11.06
CA LYS A 7 -3.24 -13.25 12.18
C LYS A 7 -1.74 -13.44 12.03
N PHE A 8 -1.00 -12.36 11.82
CA PHE A 8 0.45 -12.40 11.86
C PHE A 8 0.88 -12.34 13.32
N THR A 9 0.87 -13.50 13.96
CA THR A 9 1.42 -13.65 15.31
C THR A 9 2.90 -13.28 15.27
N PRO A 10 3.40 -12.42 16.17
CA PRO A 10 4.84 -12.32 16.38
C PRO A 10 5.38 -13.73 16.71
N PRO A 11 6.63 -14.07 16.33
CA PRO A 11 7.27 -15.25 16.89
C PRO A 11 7.29 -15.08 18.41
N ASP A 12 6.51 -15.91 19.08
CA ASP A 12 6.39 -16.00 20.51
C ASP A 12 7.56 -16.80 21.06
N THR A 13 7.90 -16.54 22.33
CA THR A 13 8.98 -17.24 23.06
C THR A 13 8.80 -18.75 23.13
N HIS A 14 7.63 -19.27 22.75
CA HIS A 14 7.31 -20.70 22.72
C HIS A 14 7.43 -21.35 21.33
N THR A 15 7.59 -20.56 20.26
CA THR A 15 7.71 -21.06 18.88
C THR A 15 9.17 -21.10 18.39
N VAL A 16 10.09 -20.54 19.17
CA VAL A 16 11.53 -20.71 18.99
C VAL A 16 11.98 -21.86 19.89
N ALA A 17 12.54 -22.92 19.28
CA ALA A 17 13.13 -24.02 20.02
C ALA A 17 14.10 -23.48 21.09
N SER A 18 13.84 -23.87 22.34
CA SER A 18 14.57 -23.51 23.55
C SER A 18 16.08 -23.74 23.40
N SER A 19 16.83 -22.72 22.96
CA SER A 19 18.26 -22.53 23.30
C SER A 19 18.85 -21.18 22.87
N SER A 20 18.18 -20.37 22.03
CA SER A 20 18.67 -19.04 21.65
C SER A 20 17.65 -17.96 22.03
N ARG A 21 18.11 -16.88 22.67
CA ARG A 21 17.27 -15.69 22.90
C ARG A 21 16.79 -15.19 21.53
N PRO A 22 15.48 -14.87 21.35
CA PRO A 22 14.99 -14.34 20.08
C PRO A 22 15.76 -13.08 19.71
N THR A 23 16.19 -13.01 18.46
CA THR A 23 16.93 -11.86 17.95
C THR A 23 16.00 -10.64 17.85
N LEU A 24 16.59 -9.45 17.79
CA LEU A 24 15.81 -8.23 17.51
C LEU A 24 15.11 -8.32 16.15
N ALA A 25 15.71 -9.00 15.17
CA ALA A 25 15.10 -9.23 13.87
C ALA A 25 13.86 -10.13 13.97
N ASP A 26 13.87 -11.16 14.83
CA ASP A 26 12.69 -12.03 15.03
C ASP A 26 11.51 -11.21 15.59
N ARG A 27 11.79 -10.32 16.55
CA ARG A 27 10.75 -9.46 17.15
C ARG A 27 10.25 -8.38 16.18
N TYR A 28 11.15 -7.73 15.45
CA TYR A 28 10.87 -6.49 14.72
C TYR A 28 10.90 -6.62 13.19
N LEU A 29 11.10 -7.82 12.63
CA LEU A 29 11.33 -8.14 11.20
C LEU A 29 12.61 -7.55 10.61
N SER A 30 12.85 -6.27 10.86
CA SER A 30 14.14 -5.64 10.67
C SER A 30 14.50 -4.82 11.91
N VAL A 31 15.79 -4.80 12.20
CA VAL A 31 16.36 -3.95 13.24
C VAL A 31 16.22 -2.49 12.81
N PRO A 32 15.81 -1.57 13.70
CA PRO A 32 15.66 -0.15 13.39
C PRO A 32 17.04 0.50 13.23
N PHE A 33 17.71 0.22 12.12
CA PHE A 33 18.91 0.93 11.66
C PHE A 33 18.54 1.83 10.47
N SER A 34 19.40 2.78 10.16
CA SER A 34 19.10 3.92 9.27
C SER A 34 18.77 3.58 7.81
N LEU A 35 18.87 2.31 7.37
CA LEU A 35 18.67 1.92 5.98
C LEU A 35 17.55 0.87 5.82
N LEU A 36 16.49 1.26 5.10
CA LEU A 36 15.44 0.35 4.63
C LEU A 36 15.74 -0.07 3.19
N ASP A 37 16.17 -1.32 2.99
CA ASP A 37 16.44 -1.87 1.66
C ASP A 37 15.29 -2.76 1.16
N ALA A 38 14.41 -2.16 0.35
CA ALA A 38 13.29 -2.86 -0.28
C ALA A 38 13.70 -3.83 -1.40
N ARG A 39 14.98 -3.86 -1.81
CA ARG A 39 15.51 -4.77 -2.84
C ARG A 39 16.00 -6.09 -2.26
N SER A 40 16.22 -6.14 -0.95
CA SER A 40 16.64 -7.33 -0.23
C SER A 40 15.63 -8.49 -0.37
N GLY A 41 16.13 -9.73 -0.31
CA GLY A 41 15.31 -10.93 -0.46
C GLY A 41 14.17 -11.00 0.55
N TRP A 42 14.47 -10.77 1.83
CA TRP A 42 13.47 -10.84 2.90
C TRP A 42 12.34 -9.82 2.72
N TRP A 43 12.62 -8.61 2.23
CA TRP A 43 11.57 -7.60 2.00
C TRP A 43 10.65 -8.05 0.88
N ARG A 44 11.23 -8.58 -0.20
CA ARG A 44 10.47 -9.09 -1.35
C ARG A 44 9.60 -10.28 -0.95
N ASP A 45 10.13 -11.20 -0.15
CA ASP A 45 9.40 -12.35 0.36
C ASP A 45 8.25 -11.92 1.29
N ARG A 46 8.52 -10.98 2.20
CA ARG A 46 7.49 -10.45 3.10
C ARG A 46 6.41 -9.69 2.35
N LYS A 47 6.79 -8.92 1.32
CA LYS A 47 5.85 -8.22 0.44
C LYS A 47 4.99 -9.19 -0.35
N ALA A 48 5.58 -10.25 -0.89
CA ALA A 48 4.85 -11.31 -1.58
C ALA A 48 3.83 -11.99 -0.65
N ALA A 49 4.20 -12.26 0.61
CA ALA A 49 3.29 -12.80 1.61
C ALA A 49 2.10 -11.86 1.89
N TRP A 50 2.32 -10.55 1.99
CA TRP A 50 1.24 -9.57 2.12
C TRP A 50 0.33 -9.55 0.89
N LEU A 51 0.90 -9.54 -0.32
CA LEU A 51 0.10 -9.57 -1.55
C LEU A 51 -0.72 -10.86 -1.68
N ALA A 52 -0.18 -12.00 -1.23
CA ALA A 52 -0.88 -13.28 -1.22
C ALA A 52 -2.14 -13.31 -0.32
N THR A 53 -2.26 -12.38 0.64
CA THR A 53 -3.48 -12.25 1.46
C THR A 53 -4.67 -11.64 0.70
N GLY A 54 -4.45 -11.17 -0.53
CA GLY A 54 -5.49 -10.56 -1.36
C GLY A 54 -5.77 -9.11 -1.03
N ILE A 55 -4.78 -8.35 -0.51
CA ILE A 55 -4.94 -6.91 -0.30
C ILE A 55 -5.14 -6.23 -1.66
N GLN A 56 -6.37 -5.78 -1.90
CA GLN A 56 -6.75 -5.00 -3.07
C GLN A 56 -6.47 -3.51 -2.79
N SER A 57 -5.21 -3.13 -2.90
CA SER A 57 -4.69 -1.81 -2.49
C SER A 57 -5.07 -0.68 -3.45
N GLU A 58 -5.56 -1.05 -4.63
CA GLU A 58 -5.94 -0.21 -5.76
C GLU A 58 -7.42 0.17 -5.75
N LEU A 59 -8.27 -0.57 -5.03
CA LEU A 59 -9.70 -0.33 -5.01
C LEU A 59 -10.04 0.94 -4.20
N GLY A 60 -10.97 1.75 -4.73
CA GLY A 60 -11.34 3.05 -4.16
C GLY A 60 -10.38 4.20 -4.48
N ARG A 61 -9.31 3.97 -5.25
CA ARG A 61 -8.45 5.05 -5.77
C ARG A 61 -8.91 5.49 -7.14
N CYS A 62 -9.24 6.77 -7.28
CA CYS A 62 -9.55 7.36 -8.57
C CYS A 62 -8.29 7.38 -9.46
N ASP A 63 -8.50 7.19 -10.76
CA ASP A 63 -7.49 7.36 -11.78
C ASP A 63 -6.94 8.80 -11.79
N ASN A 64 -5.69 8.98 -12.26
CA ASN A 64 -5.12 10.28 -12.66
C ASN A 64 -4.83 11.34 -11.57
N LEU A 65 -4.35 10.96 -10.38
CA LEU A 65 -4.12 11.99 -9.36
C LEU A 65 -2.80 12.78 -9.43
N LEU A 66 -1.65 12.25 -9.85
CA LEU A 66 -0.38 12.97 -9.63
C LEU A 66 0.79 12.59 -10.58
N TYR A 67 0.54 12.38 -11.88
CA TYR A 67 1.65 12.21 -12.83
C TYR A 67 1.70 13.37 -13.81
N SER A 68 2.85 14.03 -13.91
CA SER A 68 3.11 14.90 -15.05
C SER A 68 3.06 14.03 -16.32
N ALA A 69 2.66 14.60 -17.45
CA ALA A 69 2.70 13.91 -18.74
C ALA A 69 4.10 13.38 -19.10
N SER A 70 5.16 13.87 -18.44
CA SER A 70 6.54 13.42 -18.58
C SER A 70 6.95 12.27 -17.63
N ALA A 71 6.21 11.98 -16.57
CA ALA A 71 6.51 10.93 -15.59
C ALA A 71 5.71 9.66 -15.87
N GLN A 72 5.94 9.07 -17.05
CA GLN A 72 5.20 7.89 -17.52
C GLN A 72 5.92 6.57 -17.16
N PRO A 73 5.20 5.46 -16.97
CA PRO A 73 5.80 4.18 -16.68
C PRO A 73 6.50 3.63 -17.94
N PRO A 74 7.49 2.71 -17.79
CA PRO A 74 8.23 2.17 -18.93
C PRO A 74 7.34 1.59 -20.04
N ALA A 75 6.21 0.97 -19.67
CA ALA A 75 5.24 0.43 -20.63
C ALA A 75 4.64 1.50 -21.56
N THR A 76 4.32 2.68 -21.04
CA THR A 76 3.79 3.81 -21.82
C THR A 76 4.86 4.38 -22.76
N TYR A 77 6.13 4.40 -22.34
CA TYR A 77 7.25 4.74 -23.23
C TYR A 77 7.41 3.73 -24.37
N THR A 78 7.33 2.43 -24.08
CA THR A 78 7.36 1.38 -25.11
C THR A 78 6.24 1.55 -26.13
N ALA A 79 5.02 1.83 -25.65
CA ALA A 79 3.87 2.03 -26.51
C ALA A 79 4.00 3.31 -27.37
N LYS A 80 4.51 4.40 -26.81
CA LYS A 80 4.82 5.62 -27.57
C LYS A 80 5.87 5.39 -28.65
N ASN A 81 6.91 4.63 -28.36
CA ASN A 81 7.94 4.30 -29.36
C ASN A 81 7.37 3.47 -30.51
N ALA A 82 6.48 2.52 -30.22
CA ALA A 82 5.78 1.75 -31.26
C ALA A 82 4.87 2.65 -32.11
N PHE A 83 4.16 3.60 -31.48
CA PHE A 83 3.35 4.60 -32.17
C PHE A 83 4.20 5.51 -33.08
N GLU A 84 5.34 6.01 -32.61
CA GLU A 84 6.27 6.80 -33.42
C GLU A 84 6.84 6.01 -34.60
N ALA A 85 7.16 4.72 -34.40
CA ALA A 85 7.62 3.84 -35.46
C ALA A 85 6.55 3.63 -36.55
N ALA A 86 5.28 3.48 -36.15
CA ALA A 86 4.15 3.38 -37.08
C ALA A 86 3.88 4.70 -37.83
N LEU A 87 4.09 5.85 -37.17
CA LEU A 87 3.91 7.18 -37.78
C LEU A 87 5.06 7.60 -38.70
N GLY A 88 6.24 6.98 -38.56
CA GLY A 88 7.47 7.38 -39.26
C GLY A 88 8.00 8.77 -38.85
N ARG A 89 7.48 9.35 -37.77
CA ARG A 89 7.93 10.64 -37.21
C ARG A 89 7.81 10.66 -35.70
N LYS A 90 8.52 11.60 -35.06
CA LYS A 90 8.36 11.87 -33.64
C LYS A 90 6.96 12.43 -33.35
N ALA A 91 6.34 11.91 -32.30
CA ALA A 91 5.04 12.35 -31.82
C ALA A 91 5.21 13.03 -30.46
N THR A 92 4.45 14.10 -30.26
CA THR A 92 4.35 14.75 -28.96
C THR A 92 3.56 13.86 -27.99
N TRP A 93 3.72 14.09 -26.69
CA TRP A 93 2.91 13.41 -25.68
C TRP A 93 1.42 13.71 -25.82
N ALA A 94 1.05 14.91 -26.30
CA ALA A 94 -0.34 15.28 -26.54
C ALA A 94 -0.96 14.48 -27.70
N GLU A 95 -0.23 14.32 -28.82
CA GLU A 95 -0.68 13.49 -29.94
C GLU A 95 -0.82 12.02 -29.53
N PHE A 96 0.14 11.51 -28.76
CA PHE A 96 0.10 10.13 -28.25
C PHE A 96 -1.05 9.92 -27.27
N ALA A 97 -1.28 10.84 -26.33
CA ALA A 97 -2.38 10.75 -25.37
C ALA A 97 -3.76 10.86 -26.03
N ALA A 98 -3.89 11.62 -27.12
CA ALA A 98 -5.13 11.71 -27.89
C ALA A 98 -5.42 10.42 -28.66
N ALA A 99 -4.38 9.77 -29.21
CA ALA A 99 -4.51 8.52 -29.97
C ALA A 99 -4.67 7.28 -29.08
N HIS A 100 -4.04 7.29 -27.90
CA HIS A 100 -3.97 6.16 -26.97
C HIS A 100 -4.28 6.56 -25.52
N PRO A 101 -5.49 7.09 -25.25
CA PRO A 101 -5.86 7.56 -23.91
C PRO A 101 -5.82 6.44 -22.86
N GLU A 102 -6.04 5.18 -23.24
CA GLU A 102 -5.97 4.01 -22.37
C GLU A 102 -4.54 3.68 -21.91
N GLN A 103 -3.53 3.96 -22.73
CA GLN A 103 -2.11 3.71 -22.42
C GLN A 103 -1.51 4.79 -21.51
N MET A 104 -2.25 5.90 -21.36
CA MET A 104 -1.94 7.02 -20.49
C MET A 104 -2.63 6.94 -19.11
N LYS A 105 -3.61 6.04 -18.94
CA LYS A 105 -4.29 5.87 -17.66
C LYS A 105 -3.38 5.11 -16.70
N GLN A 106 -2.91 5.80 -15.67
CA GLN A 106 -2.24 5.17 -14.54
C GLN A 106 -3.24 4.96 -13.41
N GLN A 107 -3.50 3.69 -13.09
CA GLN A 107 -4.31 3.30 -11.94
C GLN A 107 -3.47 3.30 -10.66
N GLY A 108 -4.09 3.65 -9.52
CA GLY A 108 -3.51 3.41 -8.20
C GLY A 108 -2.38 4.37 -7.80
N THR A 109 -2.64 5.68 -7.78
CA THR A 109 -1.65 6.66 -7.28
C THR A 109 -1.27 6.37 -5.84
N SER A 110 0.03 6.12 -5.60
CA SER A 110 0.67 5.98 -4.29
C SER A 110 0.07 4.89 -3.37
N VAL A 111 0.23 3.61 -3.75
CA VAL A 111 -0.01 2.48 -2.84
C VAL A 111 1.04 2.44 -1.74
N PHE A 112 0.59 2.49 -0.48
CA PHE A 112 1.48 2.36 0.67
C PHE A 112 2.04 0.94 0.75
N ASP A 113 3.34 0.80 0.97
CA ASP A 113 3.98 -0.52 1.04
C ASP A 113 3.59 -1.24 2.35
N PRO A 114 3.01 -2.47 2.28
CA PRO A 114 2.53 -3.16 3.48
C PRO A 114 3.66 -3.64 4.40
N VAL A 115 4.86 -3.90 3.87
CA VAL A 115 6.03 -4.28 4.69
C VAL A 115 6.51 -3.07 5.48
N LEU A 116 6.62 -1.92 4.81
CA LEU A 116 6.95 -0.66 5.49
C LEU A 116 5.93 -0.35 6.60
N CYS A 117 4.64 -0.54 6.32
CA CYS A 117 3.58 -0.34 7.30
C CYS A 117 3.76 -1.25 8.53
N GLU A 118 4.03 -2.53 8.29
CA GLU A 118 4.24 -3.49 9.37
C GLU A 118 5.45 -3.13 10.24
N LEU A 119 6.56 -2.70 9.63
CA LEU A 119 7.75 -2.25 10.36
C LEU A 119 7.44 -1.06 11.26
N ILE A 120 6.79 -0.02 10.72
CA ILE A 120 6.42 1.18 11.47
C ILE A 120 5.56 0.80 12.68
N TYR A 121 4.55 -0.06 12.49
CA TYR A 121 3.72 -0.50 13.61
C TYR A 121 4.51 -1.30 14.64
N ARG A 122 5.38 -2.22 14.21
CA ARG A 122 6.21 -3.02 15.13
C ARG A 122 7.21 -2.19 15.91
N TRP A 123 7.74 -1.14 15.32
CA TRP A 123 8.73 -0.27 15.96
C TRP A 123 8.10 0.73 16.92
N PHE A 124 6.93 1.29 16.57
CA PHE A 124 6.37 2.45 17.26
C PHE A 124 5.02 2.20 17.94
N SER A 125 4.51 0.97 17.93
CA SER A 125 3.26 0.63 18.63
C SER A 125 3.26 -0.81 19.16
N ALA A 126 2.55 -1.02 20.28
CA ALA A 126 2.26 -2.35 20.81
C ALA A 126 0.91 -2.88 20.27
N PRO A 127 0.72 -4.22 20.21
CA PRO A 127 -0.60 -4.81 20.01
C PRO A 127 -1.62 -4.26 21.02
N GLY A 128 -2.86 -4.06 20.58
CA GLY A 128 -3.94 -3.45 21.36
C GLY A 128 -3.96 -1.91 21.36
N GLN A 129 -2.94 -1.24 20.82
CA GLN A 129 -2.97 0.22 20.67
C GLN A 129 -3.78 0.66 19.45
N LEU A 130 -4.25 1.91 19.48
CA LEU A 130 -4.95 2.56 18.37
C LEU A 130 -3.96 3.27 17.44
N VAL A 131 -4.04 2.96 16.15
CA VAL A 131 -3.40 3.73 15.08
C VAL A 131 -4.41 4.70 14.51
N LEU A 132 -4.12 6.00 14.62
CA LEU A 132 -4.87 7.07 13.96
C LEU A 132 -4.18 7.43 12.64
N ASP A 133 -4.92 7.33 11.55
CA ASP A 133 -4.48 7.71 10.22
C ASP A 133 -5.39 8.82 9.67
N PRO A 134 -4.99 10.11 9.77
CA PRO A 134 -5.83 11.23 9.34
C PRO A 134 -5.95 11.36 7.81
N PHE A 135 -5.18 10.58 7.05
CA PHE A 135 -5.17 10.56 5.58
C PHE A 135 -5.05 9.12 5.10
N SER A 136 -6.08 8.32 5.42
CA SER A 136 -6.01 6.87 5.26
C SER A 136 -5.85 6.46 3.81
N GLY A 137 -6.50 7.15 2.89
CA GLY A 137 -6.48 6.77 1.50
C GLY A 137 -7.02 5.33 1.34
N GLY A 138 -6.16 4.45 0.81
CA GLY A 138 -6.49 3.04 0.63
C GLY A 138 -6.47 2.19 1.91
N SER A 139 -6.90 0.94 1.78
CA SER A 139 -7.15 0.01 2.89
C SER A 139 -5.89 -0.59 3.56
N VAL A 140 -4.70 -0.44 2.96
CA VAL A 140 -3.46 -1.12 3.39
C VAL A 140 -3.16 -0.91 4.88
N ARG A 141 -3.15 0.35 5.34
CA ARG A 141 -2.76 0.70 6.72
C ARG A 141 -3.71 0.10 7.77
N GLY A 142 -5.00 0.06 7.46
CA GLY A 142 -6.02 -0.56 8.31
C GLY A 142 -5.93 -2.08 8.34
N ILE A 143 -5.72 -2.71 7.18
CA ILE A 143 -5.55 -4.17 7.08
C ILE A 143 -4.30 -4.62 7.85
N VAL A 144 -3.16 -3.94 7.65
CA VAL A 144 -1.91 -4.26 8.37
C VAL A 144 -2.08 -4.02 9.87
N ALA A 145 -2.80 -2.98 10.28
CA ALA A 145 -3.06 -2.71 11.71
C ALA A 145 -3.84 -3.87 12.33
N ALA A 146 -4.96 -4.26 11.72
CA ALA A 146 -5.78 -5.37 12.20
C ALA A 146 -5.01 -6.70 12.22
N ALA A 147 -4.30 -7.01 11.13
CA ALA A 147 -3.56 -8.27 10.98
C ALA A 147 -2.37 -8.37 11.94
N THR A 148 -1.84 -7.24 12.40
CA THR A 148 -0.78 -7.17 13.41
C THR A 148 -1.30 -6.84 14.82
N GLY A 149 -2.61 -6.87 15.04
CA GLY A 149 -3.24 -6.78 16.35
C GLY A 149 -3.40 -5.37 16.93
N ARG A 150 -3.43 -4.33 16.10
CA ARG A 150 -3.74 -2.94 16.50
C ARG A 150 -5.19 -2.59 16.14
N HIS A 151 -5.77 -1.65 16.89
CA HIS A 151 -6.98 -0.95 16.45
C HIS A 151 -6.61 0.11 15.41
N TYR A 152 -7.53 0.44 14.52
CA TYR A 152 -7.29 1.41 13.45
C TYR A 152 -8.46 2.38 13.32
N ALA A 153 -8.14 3.66 13.24
CA ALA A 153 -9.08 4.73 12.89
C ALA A 153 -8.50 5.50 11.70
N GLY A 154 -9.12 5.33 10.52
CA GLY A 154 -8.75 6.02 9.29
C GLY A 154 -9.74 7.14 8.97
N VAL A 155 -9.23 8.28 8.55
CA VAL A 155 -10.02 9.41 8.05
C VAL A 155 -9.63 9.68 6.60
N ASP A 156 -10.64 9.78 5.73
CA ASP A 156 -10.48 10.27 4.36
C ASP A 156 -11.66 11.17 4.00
N LEU A 157 -11.43 12.13 3.09
CA LEU A 157 -12.47 13.03 2.58
C LEU A 157 -13.35 12.33 1.54
N ARG A 158 -12.84 11.29 0.87
CA ARG A 158 -13.54 10.58 -0.20
C ARG A 158 -14.36 9.45 0.38
N ALA A 159 -15.68 9.51 0.19
CA ALA A 159 -16.60 8.50 0.68
C ALA A 159 -16.25 7.10 0.15
N GLU A 160 -15.77 7.00 -1.09
CA GLU A 160 -15.38 5.74 -1.73
C GLU A 160 -14.20 5.05 -1.05
N GLN A 161 -13.38 5.80 -0.33
CA GLN A 161 -12.22 5.28 0.42
C GLN A 161 -12.59 4.89 1.85
N VAL A 162 -13.64 5.51 2.41
CA VAL A 162 -14.17 5.20 3.75
C VAL A 162 -15.15 4.04 3.71
N ASP A 163 -16.05 4.02 2.72
CA ASP A 163 -17.17 3.07 2.60
C ASP A 163 -16.77 1.76 1.92
N TRP A 164 -15.45 1.47 1.85
CA TRP A 164 -14.94 0.21 1.35
C TRP A 164 -15.51 -0.98 2.14
N PRO A 165 -16.25 -1.93 1.51
CA PRO A 165 -16.99 -2.99 2.20
C PRO A 165 -16.15 -3.97 3.05
N GLY A 166 -14.82 -3.94 2.92
CA GLY A 166 -13.90 -4.90 3.54
C GLY A 166 -13.13 -4.39 4.77
N GLY A 167 -13.40 -3.19 5.30
CA GLY A 167 -12.64 -2.62 6.42
C GLY A 167 -13.51 -1.91 7.46
N SER A 168 -13.24 -2.16 8.74
CA SER A 168 -13.79 -1.41 9.88
C SER A 168 -13.17 -0.01 9.93
N CYS A 169 -13.60 0.88 9.04
CA CYS A 169 -13.28 2.30 9.11
C CYS A 169 -14.22 2.95 10.14
N ILE A 170 -13.69 3.43 11.27
CA ILE A 170 -14.48 4.29 12.16
C ILE A 170 -14.71 5.60 11.41
N ARG A 171 -15.93 5.79 10.89
CA ARG A 171 -16.39 7.03 10.28
C ARG A 171 -16.31 8.13 11.35
N CYS A 172 -15.32 9.02 11.26
CA CYS A 172 -15.30 10.23 12.08
C CYS A 172 -16.33 11.21 11.49
N PRO A 173 -17.41 11.58 12.21
CA PRO A 173 -18.41 12.50 11.69
C PRO A 173 -17.88 13.92 11.79
N LEU A 174 -16.98 14.31 10.88
CA LEU A 174 -16.68 15.73 10.67
C LEU A 174 -17.77 16.31 9.77
N SER A 175 -18.92 16.61 10.37
CA SER A 175 -19.87 17.56 9.78
C SER A 175 -19.21 18.94 9.79
N VAL A 176 -18.54 19.31 8.69
CA VAL A 176 -18.18 20.70 8.45
C VAL A 176 -19.44 21.39 7.92
N PRO A 177 -20.08 22.30 8.68
CA PRO A 177 -21.23 23.01 8.17
C PRO A 177 -20.84 23.86 6.95
N PRO A 178 -21.70 23.96 5.93
CA PRO A 178 -21.44 24.79 4.77
C PRO A 178 -21.27 26.26 5.21
N LYS A 179 -20.33 26.95 4.56
CA LYS A 179 -20.19 28.42 4.66
C LYS A 179 -21.33 29.12 3.94
#